data_AF-U1ZRK6-F1
#
_entry.id   AF-U1ZRK6-F1
#
_cell.length_a   1.000
_cell.length_b   1.000
_cell.length_c   1.000
_cell.angle_alpha   90.00
_cell.angle_beta   90.00
_cell.angle_gamma   90.00
#
_symmetry.space_group_name_H-M   'P 1'
#
loop_
_entity.id
_entity.type
_entity.pdbx_description
1 polymer ?
#
loop_
_entity_poly.entity_id
_entity_poly.type
_entity_poly.pdbx_seq_one_letter_code
_entity_poly.pdbx_strand_id
1 'polypeptide(L)'
;LRRQQRQLARALRDPAHDRHRLRLLIKRVRYAAEAYPLHSGLDAAVQGRLKRAQSELGDWHDHLQWLAQSDSSEALPPCRAAWLQAQAAAERRADEALLALHGDFLLDK
;
A
#
# COMPACT_ATOMS: atom_id res chain seq x y z
N LEU A 1 9.01 9.03 -14.78
CA LEU A 1 7.90 8.76 -13.83
C LEU A 1 6.67 8.11 -14.48
N ARG A 2 6.23 8.58 -15.66
CA ARG A 2 5.07 8.02 -16.39
C ARG A 2 5.01 6.49 -16.52
N ARG A 3 6.14 5.81 -16.76
CA ARG A 3 6.17 4.33 -16.80
C ARG A 3 5.78 3.69 -15.46
N GLN A 4 6.28 4.22 -14.36
CA GLN A 4 6.00 3.70 -13.01
C GLN A 4 4.53 3.96 -12.63
N GLN A 5 4.03 5.15 -12.96
CA GLN A 5 2.61 5.51 -12.75
C GLN A 5 1.68 4.60 -13.58
N ARG A 6 2.00 4.31 -14.85
CA ARG A 6 1.24 3.34 -15.66
C ARG A 6 1.29 1.92 -15.11
N GLN A 7 2.43 1.49 -14.57
CA GLN A 7 2.55 0.18 -13.94
C GLN A 7 1.69 0.08 -12.67
N LEU A 8 1.68 1.13 -11.85
CA LEU A 8 0.80 1.23 -10.68
C LEU A 8 -0.68 1.24 -11.11
N ALA A 9 -1.03 2.02 -12.13
CA ALA A 9 -2.39 2.08 -12.69
C ALA A 9 -2.91 0.71 -13.13
N ARG A 10 -2.08 -0.10 -13.79
CA ARG A 10 -2.44 -1.46 -14.20
C ARG A 10 -2.61 -2.39 -13.00
N ALA A 11 -1.68 -2.33 -12.05
CA ALA A 11 -1.74 -3.17 -10.86
C ALA A 11 -2.97 -2.86 -9.98
N LEU A 12 -3.36 -1.58 -9.86
CA LEU A 12 -4.55 -1.17 -9.10
C LEU A 12 -5.87 -1.69 -9.72
N ARG A 13 -5.87 -2.03 -11.01
CA ARG A 13 -7.04 -2.54 -11.74
C ARG A 13 -7.15 -4.06 -11.77
N ASP A 14 -6.11 -4.75 -11.32
CA ASP A 14 -6.16 -6.20 -11.21
C ASP A 14 -7.08 -6.55 -10.02
N PRO A 15 -8.22 -7.24 -10.23
CA PRO A 15 -9.11 -7.63 -9.13
C PRO A 15 -8.46 -8.63 -8.17
N ALA A 16 -7.40 -9.33 -8.61
CA ALA A 16 -6.62 -10.26 -7.80
C ALA A 16 -5.25 -9.67 -7.42
N HIS A 17 -5.14 -8.34 -7.32
CA HIS A 17 -3.88 -7.69 -7.04
C HIS A 17 -3.24 -8.18 -5.72
N ASP A 18 -1.93 -8.34 -5.78
CA ASP A 18 -1.12 -8.57 -4.58
C ASP A 18 -0.86 -7.23 -3.86
N ARG A 19 -1.35 -7.12 -2.63
CA ARG A 19 -1.19 -5.93 -1.76
C ARG A 19 0.27 -5.60 -1.45
N HIS A 20 1.12 -6.60 -1.24
CA HIS A 20 2.55 -6.40 -1.02
C HIS A 20 3.22 -5.84 -2.29
N ARG A 21 2.88 -6.39 -3.46
CA ARG A 21 3.37 -5.86 -4.74
C ARG A 21 2.91 -4.42 -4.99
N LEU A 22 1.65 -4.10 -4.69
CA LEU A 22 1.13 -2.73 -4.77
C LEU A 22 1.89 -1.78 -3.85
N ARG A 23 2.18 -2.18 -2.61
CA ARG A 23 2.99 -1.40 -1.67
C ARG A 23 4.35 -1.00 -2.26
N LEU A 24 5.03 -1.93 -2.95
CA LEU A 24 6.32 -1.65 -3.60
C LEU A 24 6.18 -0.66 -4.77
N LEU A 25 5.14 -0.81 -5.59
CA LEU A 25 4.87 0.11 -6.71
C LEU A 25 4.52 1.52 -6.21
N ILE A 26 3.68 1.62 -5.18
CA ILE A 26 3.31 2.88 -4.53
C ILE A 26 4.55 3.58 -3.97
N LYS A 27 5.41 2.85 -3.21
CA LYS A 27 6.69 3.38 -2.72
C LYS A 27 7.53 3.95 -3.87
N ARG A 28 7.64 3.20 -4.97
CA ARG A 28 8.44 3.61 -6.13
C ARG A 28 7.90 4.85 -6.82
N VAL A 29 6.59 4.99 -6.95
CA VAL A 29 5.95 6.18 -7.51
C VAL A 29 6.11 7.38 -6.57
N ARG A 30 5.86 7.20 -5.26
CA ARG A 30 6.00 8.26 -4.25
C ARG A 30 7.42 8.80 -4.20
N TYR A 31 8.41 7.93 -4.04
CA TYR A 31 9.82 8.36 -3.96
C TYR A 31 10.31 9.01 -5.26
N ALA A 32 9.84 8.54 -6.42
CA ALA A 32 10.17 9.20 -7.66
C ALA A 32 9.53 10.60 -7.73
N ALA A 33 8.30 10.78 -7.26
CA ALA A 33 7.64 12.09 -7.21
C ALA A 33 8.33 13.05 -6.22
N GLU A 34 8.77 12.54 -5.06
CA GLU A 34 9.55 13.31 -4.08
C GLU A 34 10.93 13.71 -4.62
N ALA A 35 11.60 12.82 -5.35
CA ALA A 35 12.90 13.10 -5.96
C ALA A 35 12.81 14.06 -7.16
N TYR A 36 11.69 14.03 -7.90
CA TYR A 36 11.49 14.82 -9.11
C TYR A 36 10.12 15.53 -9.12
N PRO A 37 9.88 16.47 -8.18
CA PRO A 37 8.55 17.06 -7.99
C PRO A 37 8.02 17.77 -9.23
N LEU A 38 8.87 18.56 -9.90
CA LEU A 38 8.53 19.29 -11.13
C LEU A 38 8.21 18.38 -12.33
N HIS A 39 8.64 17.12 -12.30
CA HIS A 39 8.47 16.15 -13.40
C HIS A 39 7.46 15.05 -13.06
N SER A 40 6.86 15.10 -11.87
CA SER A 40 5.95 14.08 -11.39
C SER A 40 4.60 14.14 -12.07
N GLY A 41 4.11 15.34 -12.39
CA GLY A 41 2.74 15.55 -12.86
C GLY A 41 1.68 15.13 -11.85
N LEU A 42 2.05 14.92 -10.58
CA LEU A 42 1.14 14.54 -9.50
C LEU A 42 0.88 15.75 -8.63
N ASP A 43 -0.39 16.11 -8.45
CA ASP A 43 -0.76 17.15 -7.51
C ASP A 43 -0.53 16.70 -6.04
N ALA A 44 -0.65 17.65 -5.12
CA ALA A 44 -0.45 17.39 -3.70
C ALA A 44 -1.47 16.40 -3.12
N ALA A 45 -2.69 16.33 -3.67
CA ALA A 45 -3.74 15.44 -3.19
C ALA A 45 -3.42 13.98 -3.55
N VAL A 46 -2.96 13.71 -4.78
CA VAL A 46 -2.52 12.38 -5.22
C VAL A 46 -1.28 11.95 -4.44
N GLN A 47 -0.32 12.85 -4.19
CA GLN A 47 0.83 12.55 -3.33
C GLN A 47 0.42 12.21 -1.90
N GLY A 48 -0.58 12.91 -1.36
CA GLY A 48 -1.20 12.59 -0.06
C GLY A 48 -1.84 11.20 -0.05
N ARG A 49 -2.59 10.84 -1.09
CA ARG A 49 -3.21 9.51 -1.23
C ARG A 49 -2.17 8.40 -1.42
N LEU A 50 -1.09 8.62 -2.16
CA LEU A 50 0.05 7.70 -2.25
C LEU A 50 0.67 7.45 -0.88
N LYS A 51 0.89 8.50 -0.09
CA LYS A 51 1.42 8.40 1.27
C LYS A 51 0.49 7.60 2.18
N ARG A 52 -0.82 7.90 2.15
CA ARG A 52 -1.84 7.15 2.91
C ARG A 52 -1.82 5.67 2.52
N ALA A 53 -1.95 5.35 1.24
CA ALA A 53 -1.95 3.95 0.78
C ALA A 53 -0.66 3.21 1.15
N GLN A 54 0.51 3.87 1.08
CA GLN A 54 1.76 3.28 1.55
C GLN A 54 1.72 2.97 3.07
N SER A 55 1.20 3.89 3.88
CA SER A 55 1.11 3.72 5.33
C SER A 55 0.16 2.57 5.69
N GLU A 56 -1.05 2.54 5.14
CA GLU A 56 -2.04 1.48 5.43
C GLU A 56 -1.54 0.09 5.02
N LEU A 57 -0.91 -0.02 3.85
CA LEU A 57 -0.27 -1.27 3.41
C LEU A 57 0.96 -1.64 4.26
N GLY A 58 1.62 -0.65 4.85
CA GLY A 58 2.69 -0.84 5.82
C GLY A 58 2.17 -1.50 7.09
N ASP A 59 1.16 -0.89 7.71
CA ASP A 59 0.53 -1.40 8.93
C ASP A 59 0.03 -2.85 8.76
N TRP A 60 -0.67 -3.12 7.65
CA TRP A 60 -1.15 -4.47 7.32
C TRP A 60 0.01 -5.47 7.20
N HIS A 61 1.08 -5.08 6.50
CA HIS A 61 2.24 -5.94 6.30
C HIS A 61 2.98 -6.20 7.61
N ASP A 62 3.09 -5.21 8.50
CA ASP A 62 3.76 -5.36 9.79
C ASP A 62 3.00 -6.34 10.69
N HIS A 63 1.67 -6.31 10.70
CA HIS A 63 0.88 -7.32 11.40
C HIS A 63 1.07 -8.73 10.84
N LEU A 64 1.14 -8.88 9.51
CA LEU A 64 1.48 -10.18 8.90
C LEU A 64 2.86 -10.68 9.35
N GLN A 65 3.85 -9.80 9.43
CA GLN A 65 5.20 -10.16 9.89
C GLN A 65 5.22 -10.54 11.38
N TRP A 66 4.44 -9.86 12.23
CA TRP A 66 4.34 -10.22 13.65
C TRP A 66 3.65 -11.55 13.86
N LEU A 67 2.57 -11.81 13.11
CA LEU A 67 1.86 -13.10 13.17
C LEU A 67 2.79 -14.25 12.74
N ALA A 68 3.53 -14.08 11.63
CA ALA A 68 4.50 -15.08 11.18
C ALA A 68 5.62 -15.34 12.21
N GLN A 69 6.10 -14.30 12.89
CA GLN A 69 7.08 -14.44 13.98
C GLN A 69 6.48 -15.09 15.23
N SER A 70 5.20 -14.84 15.51
CA SER A 70 4.51 -15.39 16.68
C SER A 70 4.42 -16.91 16.66
N ASP A 71 4.35 -17.51 15.47
CA ASP A 71 4.30 -18.96 15.31
C ASP A 71 5.63 -19.64 15.74
N SER A 72 6.74 -18.90 15.80
CA SER A 72 8.06 -19.40 16.21
C SER A 72 8.47 -19.01 17.64
N SER A 73 7.62 -18.30 18.40
CA SER A 73 7.97 -17.76 19.72
C SER A 73 7.00 -18.22 20.81
N GLU A 74 7.53 -18.79 21.90
CA GLU A 74 6.73 -19.26 23.04
C GLU A 74 6.10 -18.13 23.85
N ALA A 75 6.64 -16.90 23.77
CA ALA A 75 6.19 -15.75 24.57
C ALA A 75 5.09 -14.92 23.89
N LEU A 76 4.92 -15.05 22.57
CA LEU A 76 4.00 -14.25 21.78
C LEU A 76 2.54 -14.79 21.64
N PRO A 77 2.15 -16.01 22.06
CA PRO A 77 0.77 -16.49 21.93
C PRO A 77 -0.31 -15.53 22.48
N PRO A 78 -0.14 -14.84 23.63
CA PRO A 78 -1.16 -13.92 24.14
C PRO A 78 -1.47 -12.75 23.20
N CYS A 79 -0.49 -12.31 22.40
CA CYS A 79 -0.62 -11.16 21.50
C CYS A 79 -1.33 -11.52 20.18
N ARG A 80 -1.34 -12.80 19.81
CA ARG A 80 -1.78 -13.28 18.49
C ARG A 80 -3.23 -12.93 18.18
N ALA A 81 -4.12 -13.06 19.17
CA ALA A 81 -5.54 -12.73 19.00
C ALA A 81 -5.75 -11.25 18.66
N ALA A 82 -5.07 -10.34 19.38
CA ALA A 82 -5.14 -8.91 19.11
C ALA A 82 -4.54 -8.56 17.74
N TRP A 83 -3.44 -9.20 17.35
CA TRP A 83 -2.81 -8.96 16.05
C TRP A 83 -3.65 -9.46 14.88
N LEU A 84 -4.38 -10.57 15.00
CA LEU A 84 -5.32 -11.00 13.96
C LEU A 84 -6.44 -9.98 13.74
N GLN A 85 -7.00 -9.43 14.82
CA GLN A 85 -8.03 -8.39 14.73
C GLN A 85 -7.48 -7.11 14.10
N ALA A 86 -6.28 -6.70 14.53
CA ALA A 86 -5.61 -5.52 13.98
C ALA A 86 -5.22 -5.71 12.50
N GLN A 87 -4.77 -6.91 12.12
CA GLN A 87 -4.45 -7.27 10.74
C GLN A 87 -5.69 -7.15 9.84
N ALA A 88 -6.83 -7.70 10.27
CA ALA A 88 -8.08 -7.59 9.53
C ALA A 88 -8.57 -6.14 9.41
N ALA A 89 -8.38 -5.32 10.45
CA ALA A 89 -8.70 -3.89 10.39
C ALA A 89 -7.76 -3.12 9.46
N ALA A 90 -6.46 -3.39 9.51
CA ALA A 90 -5.47 -2.79 8.63
C ALA A 90 -5.69 -3.19 7.17
N GLU A 91 -6.11 -4.43 6.90
CA GLU A 91 -6.46 -4.88 5.55
C GLU A 91 -7.60 -4.05 4.96
N ARG A 92 -8.69 -3.84 5.72
CA ARG A 92 -9.81 -2.98 5.28
C ARG A 92 -9.36 -1.55 5.00
N ARG A 93 -8.56 -0.95 5.89
CA ARG A 93 -8.02 0.41 5.68
C ARG A 93 -7.13 0.49 4.44
N ALA A 94 -6.31 -0.55 4.19
CA ALA A 94 -5.48 -0.63 3.00
C ALA A 94 -6.33 -0.69 1.74
N ASP A 95 -7.39 -1.51 1.72
CA ASP A 95 -8.31 -1.62 0.60
C ASP A 95 -9.04 -0.30 0.31
N GLU A 96 -9.52 0.39 1.34
CA GLU A 96 -10.12 1.72 1.20
C GLU A 96 -9.12 2.75 0.64
N ALA A 97 -7.86 2.70 1.09
CA ALA A 97 -6.83 3.60 0.59
C ALA A 97 -6.44 3.29 -0.86
N LEU A 98 -6.40 2.01 -1.23
CA LEU A 98 -6.19 1.56 -2.61
C LEU A 98 -7.34 1.98 -3.52
N LEU A 99 -8.59 1.88 -3.06
CA LEU A 99 -9.76 2.33 -3.80
C LEU A 99 -9.74 3.84 -4.04
N ALA A 100 -9.38 4.62 -3.02
CA ALA A 100 -9.23 6.07 -3.16
C ALA A 100 -8.12 6.43 -4.18
N LEU A 101 -7.04 5.64 -4.20
CA LEU A 101 -5.91 5.84 -5.13
C LEU A 101 -6.24 5.39 -6.57
N HIS A 102 -7.12 4.41 -6.73
CA HIS A 102 -7.52 3.88 -8.05
C HIS A 102 -8.06 4.98 -8.99
N GLY A 103 -8.80 5.95 -8.44
CA GLY A 103 -9.34 7.08 -9.21
C GLY A 103 -8.29 8.05 -9.76
N ASP A 104 -7.10 8.11 -9.16
CA ASP A 104 -6.06 9.06 -9.54
C ASP A 104 -5.21 8.61 -10.73
N PHE A 105 -5.08 7.30 -10.89
CA PHE A 105 -4.21 6.70 -11.89
C PHE A 105 -5.06 6.15 -13.03
N LEU A 106 -5.52 7.03 -13.92
CA LEU A 106 -6.16 6.62 -15.17
C LEU A 106 -5.12 5.99 -16.11
N LEU A 107 -5.50 4.91 -16.79
CA LEU A 107 -4.77 4.50 -17.98
C LEU A 107 -5.12 5.54 -19.04
N ASP A 108 -4.17 6.37 -19.46
CA ASP A 108 -4.37 7.30 -20.57
C ASP A 108 -5.01 6.55 -21.76
N LYS A 109 -5.96 7.21 -22.44
CA LYS A 109 -6.57 6.77 -23.71
C LYS A 109 -5.51 6.58 -24.79
#